data_AF-A0A9W9FDX2-F1
#
_entry.id   AF-A0A9W9FDX2-F1
#
_cell.length_a   1.000
_cell.length_b   1.000
_cell.length_c   1.000
_cell.angle_alpha   90.00
_cell.angle_beta   90.00
_cell.angle_gamma   90.00
#
_symmetry.space_group_name_H-M   'P 1'
#
loop_
_entity.id
_entity.type
_entity.pdbx_description
1 polymer ?
#
loop_
_entity_poly.entity_id
_entity_poly.type
_entity_poly.pdbx_seq_one_letter_code
_entity_poly.pdbx_strand_id
1 'polypeptide(L)'
;MTTYVVYSFESTIAEFFNSSTTVTRRQCDEFAISLVGGVSTPLEMQGVCSYTVRAGPDKSKIIQFGGEDSIIDMGNISIAKAAHPNSSLAASISGP
;
A
#
# COMPACT_ATOMS: atom_id res chain seq x y z
N MET A 1 22.69 20.11 -16.00
CA MET A 1 23.01 18.74 -15.53
C MET A 1 21.72 18.10 -15.08
N THR A 2 21.33 16.99 -15.70
CA THR A 2 20.15 16.23 -15.28
C THR A 2 20.55 15.30 -14.15
N THR A 3 19.91 15.41 -12.98
CA THR A 3 20.12 14.50 -11.86
C THR A 3 19.19 13.30 -12.03
N TYR A 4 19.75 12.10 -12.16
CA TYR A 4 18.98 10.87 -12.13
C TYR A 4 18.79 10.43 -10.69
N VAL A 5 17.54 10.28 -10.25
CA VAL A 5 17.23 9.68 -8.96
C VAL A 5 17.21 8.16 -9.16
N VAL A 6 18.15 7.46 -8.51
CA VAL A 6 18.19 6.00 -8.52
C VAL A 6 17.24 5.49 -7.45
N TYR A 7 16.33 4.61 -7.84
CA TYR A 7 15.39 3.98 -6.91
C TYR A 7 16.14 3.22 -5.81
N SER A 8 15.69 3.41 -4.57
CA SER A 8 16.15 2.64 -3.42
C SER A 8 14.94 2.12 -2.67
N PHE A 9 14.81 0.80 -2.58
CA PHE A 9 13.66 0.13 -1.98
C PHE A 9 13.40 0.57 -0.53
N GLU A 10 14.39 0.45 0.36
CA GLU A 10 14.22 0.85 1.77
C GLU A 10 14.07 2.36 1.94
N SER A 11 14.75 3.17 1.11
CA SER A 11 14.60 4.63 1.19
C SER A 11 13.21 5.08 0.77
N THR A 12 12.63 4.46 -0.26
CA THR A 12 11.27 4.78 -0.72
C THR A 12 10.23 4.40 0.32
N ILE A 13 10.38 3.23 0.97
CA ILE A 13 9.51 2.84 2.08
C ILE A 13 9.65 3.83 3.25
N ALA A 14 10.87 4.18 3.63
CA ALA A 14 11.13 5.11 4.73
C ALA A 14 10.55 6.50 4.43
N GLU A 15 10.68 6.99 3.19
CA GLU A 15 10.14 8.28 2.78
C GLU A 15 8.62 8.34 2.92
N PHE A 16 7.90 7.30 2.49
CA PHE A 16 6.45 7.21 2.68
C PHE A 16 6.06 7.32 4.16
N PHE A 17 6.70 6.55 5.05
CA PHE A 17 6.38 6.56 6.48
C PHE A 17 6.85 7.80 7.23
N ASN A 18 7.82 8.54 6.69
CA ASN A 18 8.30 9.79 7.28
C ASN A 18 7.48 11.01 6.85
N SER A 19 6.82 10.96 5.69
CA SER A 19 6.25 12.15 5.06
C SER A 19 4.77 12.05 4.72
N SER A 20 4.24 10.85 4.51
CA SER A 20 2.92 10.65 3.87
C SER A 20 1.86 10.08 4.82
N THR A 21 2.24 9.65 6.03
CA THR A 21 1.30 9.04 6.98
C THR A 21 1.80 9.11 8.42
N THR A 22 0.88 9.09 9.38
CA THR A 22 1.15 8.93 10.81
C THR A 22 1.24 7.47 11.27
N VAL A 23 0.85 6.50 10.43
CA VAL A 23 0.94 5.08 10.78
C VAL A 23 2.32 4.50 10.51
N THR A 24 2.68 3.44 11.23
CA THR A 24 3.99 2.76 11.06
C THR A 24 3.90 1.59 10.07
N ARG A 25 5.03 1.26 9.43
CA ARG A 25 5.17 0.04 8.61
C ARG A 25 4.65 -1.21 9.30
N ARG A 26 4.95 -1.35 10.59
CA ARG A 26 4.50 -2.49 11.41
C ARG A 26 2.98 -2.56 11.49
N GLN A 27 2.30 -1.44 11.74
CA GLN A 27 0.84 -1.41 11.78
C GLN A 27 0.23 -1.79 10.42
N CYS A 28 0.82 -1.34 9.31
CA CYS A 28 0.40 -1.76 7.97
C CYS A 28 0.56 -3.27 7.75
N ASP A 29 1.71 -3.83 8.13
CA ASP A 29 2.02 -5.25 7.94
C ASP A 29 1.11 -6.14 8.82
N GLU A 30 0.91 -5.77 10.09
CA GLU A 30 -0.01 -6.46 11.00
C GLU A 30 -1.45 -6.39 10.49
N PHE A 31 -1.89 -5.23 9.98
CA PHE A 31 -3.21 -5.08 9.38
C PHE A 31 -3.38 -5.96 8.14
N ALA A 32 -2.40 -5.97 7.23
CA ALA A 32 -2.42 -6.82 6.04
C ALA A 32 -2.55 -8.31 6.41
N ILE A 33 -1.78 -8.76 7.40
CA ILE A 33 -1.85 -10.13 7.91
C ILE A 33 -3.22 -10.40 8.54
N SER A 34 -3.78 -9.47 9.31
CA SER A 34 -5.10 -9.64 9.92
C SER A 34 -6.22 -9.76 8.89
N LEU A 35 -6.09 -9.08 7.75
CA LEU A 35 -7.11 -9.02 6.70
C LEU A 35 -7.16 -10.29 5.84
N VAL A 36 -6.00 -10.86 5.50
CA VAL A 36 -5.91 -11.97 4.53
C VAL A 36 -5.09 -13.17 5.01
N GLY A 37 -4.52 -13.11 6.21
CA GLY A 37 -3.63 -14.13 6.76
C GLY A 37 -2.24 -14.15 6.12
N GLY A 38 -1.46 -15.18 6.46
CA GLY A 38 -0.14 -15.42 5.87
C GLY A 38 0.93 -14.45 6.36
N VAL A 39 1.82 -14.06 5.44
CA VAL A 39 2.97 -13.17 5.71
C VAL A 39 2.84 -11.91 4.84
N SER A 40 3.01 -10.73 5.44
CA SER A 40 3.16 -9.48 4.70
C SER A 40 4.58 -9.38 4.12
N THR A 41 4.71 -9.21 2.81
CA THR A 41 5.98 -8.94 2.13
C THR A 41 5.84 -7.69 1.27
N PRO A 42 6.60 -6.61 1.50
CA PRO A 42 6.54 -5.45 0.61
C PRO A 42 6.93 -5.81 -0.82
N LEU A 43 6.26 -5.19 -1.79
CA LEU A 43 6.61 -5.30 -3.20
C LEU A 43 7.95 -4.64 -3.48
N GLU A 44 8.78 -5.23 -4.33
CA GLU A 44 10.11 -4.66 -4.69
C GLU A 44 10.04 -3.24 -5.23
N MET A 45 8.94 -2.88 -5.90
CA MET A 45 8.64 -1.52 -6.34
C MET A 45 7.47 -0.95 -5.53
N GLN A 46 7.70 0.21 -4.92
CA GLN A 46 6.72 0.95 -4.15
C GLN A 46 6.15 2.13 -4.95
N GLY A 47 4.94 2.55 -4.59
CA GLY A 47 4.35 3.77 -5.13
C GLY A 47 4.90 5.00 -4.39
N VAL A 48 4.93 6.14 -5.06
CA VAL A 48 5.44 7.40 -4.45
C VAL A 48 4.63 7.79 -3.21
N CYS A 49 3.30 7.66 -3.26
CA CYS A 49 2.41 8.04 -2.18
C CYS A 49 1.75 6.83 -1.49
N SER A 50 2.39 5.65 -1.56
CA SER A 50 1.79 4.45 -1.01
C SER A 50 2.78 3.35 -0.65
N TYR A 51 2.50 2.65 0.44
CA TYR A 51 3.14 1.40 0.80
C TYR A 51 2.32 0.20 0.30
N THR A 52 2.93 -0.70 -0.46
CA THR A 52 2.27 -1.86 -1.07
C THR A 52 2.92 -3.17 -0.66
N VAL A 53 2.12 -4.13 -0.24
CA VAL A 53 2.54 -5.45 0.21
C VAL A 53 1.79 -6.55 -0.51
N ARG A 54 2.41 -7.74 -0.60
CA ARG A 54 1.73 -8.99 -0.86
C ARG A 54 1.49 -9.73 0.45
N ALA A 55 0.29 -10.25 0.62
CA ALA A 55 -0.13 -11.02 1.77
C ALA A 55 -1.10 -12.16 1.37
N GLY A 56 -1.53 -12.93 2.36
CA GLY A 56 -2.41 -14.09 2.19
C GLY A 56 -1.65 -15.38 1.83
N PRO A 57 -2.36 -16.53 1.81
CA PRO A 57 -1.81 -17.78 1.33
C PRO A 57 -1.18 -17.59 -0.05
N ASP A 58 0.04 -18.11 -0.22
CA ASP A 58 0.84 -18.00 -1.43
C ASP A 58 1.04 -16.57 -1.97
N LYS A 59 0.98 -15.56 -1.10
CA LYS A 59 1.15 -14.13 -1.47
C LYS A 59 0.14 -13.68 -2.55
N SER A 60 -1.07 -14.24 -2.51
CA SER A 60 -2.10 -14.11 -3.54
C SER A 60 -2.84 -12.77 -3.54
N LYS A 61 -2.70 -11.96 -2.48
CA LYS A 61 -3.37 -10.66 -2.36
C LYS A 61 -2.35 -9.54 -2.33
N ILE A 62 -2.62 -8.50 -3.11
CA ILE A 62 -1.89 -7.22 -3.08
C ILE A 62 -2.74 -6.26 -2.26
N ILE A 63 -2.11 -5.61 -1.28
CA ILE A 63 -2.72 -4.58 -0.43
C ILE A 63 -1.87 -3.33 -0.56
N GLN A 64 -2.51 -2.22 -0.90
CA GLN A 64 -1.87 -0.91 -1.03
C GLN A 64 -2.46 0.04 0.00
N PHE A 65 -1.57 0.70 0.74
CA PHE A 65 -1.84 1.69 1.76
C PHE A 65 -1.47 3.07 1.23
N GLY A 66 -2.46 3.92 0.98
CA GLY A 66 -2.25 5.30 0.56
C GLY A 66 -1.89 6.21 1.73
N GLY A 67 -1.14 7.28 1.44
CA GLY A 67 -0.92 8.37 2.40
C GLY A 67 -2.21 9.14 2.72
N GLU A 68 -2.17 9.96 3.77
CA GLU A 68 -3.34 10.70 4.27
C GLU A 68 -3.91 11.66 3.22
N ASP A 69 -3.05 12.29 2.43
CA ASP A 69 -3.45 13.19 1.33
C ASP A 69 -3.92 12.43 0.07
N SER A 70 -3.77 11.11 0.04
CA SER A 70 -4.13 10.24 -1.09
C SER A 70 -5.50 9.56 -0.86
N ILE A 71 -6.49 10.35 -0.44
CA ILE A 71 -7.85 9.85 -0.17
C ILE A 71 -8.46 9.29 -1.46
N ILE A 72 -8.87 8.03 -1.40
CA ILE A 72 -9.53 7.35 -2.51
C ILE A 72 -11.04 7.55 -2.39
N ASP A 73 -11.66 8.05 -3.46
CA ASP A 73 -13.12 8.13 -3.56
C ASP A 73 -13.74 6.72 -3.62
N MET A 74 -14.47 6.36 -2.56
CA MET A 74 -15.13 5.06 -2.43
C MET A 74 -16.26 4.85 -3.45
N GLY A 75 -16.84 5.92 -4.00
CA GLY A 75 -17.77 5.85 -5.12
C GLY A 75 -17.07 5.32 -6.38
N ASN A 76 -15.89 5.85 -6.68
CA ASN A 76 -15.08 5.39 -7.82
C ASN A 76 -14.58 3.95 -7.63
N ILE A 77 -14.24 3.55 -6.39
CA ILE A 77 -13.88 2.15 -6.09
C ILE A 77 -15.05 1.20 -6.30
N SER A 78 -16.27 1.61 -5.91
CA SER A 78 -17.46 0.79 -6.14
C SER A 78 -17.71 0.56 -7.62
N ILE A 79 -17.56 1.59 -8.45
CA ILE A 79 -17.68 1.50 -9.91
C ILE A 79 -16.58 0.58 -10.48
N ALA A 80 -15.33 0.78 -10.06
CA ALA A 80 -14.21 -0.04 -10.52
C ALA A 80 -14.40 -1.53 -10.16
N LYS A 81 -14.89 -1.83 -8.95
CA LYS A 81 -15.21 -3.20 -8.52
C LYS A 81 -16.34 -3.82 -9.34
N ALA A 82 -17.36 -3.03 -9.71
CA ALA A 82 -18.45 -3.53 -10.56
C ALA A 82 -17.95 -3.90 -11.97
N ALA A 83 -16.98 -3.14 -12.52
CA ALA A 83 -16.35 -3.44 -13.80
C ALA A 83 -15.32 -4.58 -13.71
N HIS A 84 -14.62 -4.70 -12.57
CA HIS A 84 -13.55 -5.67 -12.34
C HIS A 84 -13.72 -6.41 -11.00
N PRO A 85 -14.61 -7.41 -10.94
CA PRO A 85 -14.95 -8.10 -9.68
C PRO A 85 -13.76 -8.80 -8.99
N ASN A 86 -12.69 -9.07 -9.74
CA ASN A 86 -11.49 -9.76 -9.26
C ASN A 86 -10.28 -8.82 -9.00
N SER A 87 -10.46 -7.49 -9.05
CA SER A 87 -9.38 -6.55 -8.77
C SER A 87 -8.93 -6.62 -7.31
N SER A 88 -7.62 -6.48 -7.05
CA SER A 88 -7.03 -6.47 -5.71
C SER A 88 -7.62 -5.39 -4.80
N LEU A 89 -7.64 -5.67 -3.50
CA LEU A 89 -8.17 -4.78 -2.46
C LEU A 89 -7.19 -3.61 -2.20
N ALA A 90 -7.62 -2.38 -2.47
CA ALA A 90 -6.97 -1.19 -1.92
C ALA A 90 -7.48 -0.96 -0.48
N ALA A 91 -6.58 -0.70 0.46
CA ALA A 91 -6.92 -0.43 1.86
C ALA A 91 -6.36 0.95 2.24
N SER A 92 -7.24 1.93 2.45
CA SER A 92 -6.85 3.17 3.10
C SER A 92 -6.82 2.93 4.60
N ILE A 93 -5.65 3.08 5.21
CA ILE A 93 -5.50 3.12 6.67
C ILE A 93 -5.22 4.58 7.06
N SER A 94 -6.14 5.18 7.77
CA SER A 94 -5.93 6.45 8.46
C SER A 94 -5.52 6.14 9.90
N GLY A 95 -4.57 6.90 10.44
CA GLY A 95 -4.25 6.86 11.87
C GLY A 95 -5.47 7.23 12.75
N PRO A 96 -5.41 6.94 14.06
CA PRO A 96 -6.42 7.43 15.01
C PRO A 96 -6.49 8.95 15.07
#